data_AF-A0A9E2Q7A9-F1
#
_entry.id   AF-A0A9E2Q7A9-F1
#
_cell.length_a   1.000
_cell.length_b   1.000
_cell.length_c   1.000
_cell.angle_alpha   90.00
_cell.angle_beta   90.00
_cell.angle_gamma   90.00
#
_symmetry.space_group_name_H-M   'P 1'
#
loop_
_entity.id
_entity.type
_entity.pdbx_description
1 polymer ?
#
loop_
_entity_poly.entity_id
_entity_poly.type
_entity_poly.pdbx_seq_one_letter_code
_entity_poly.pdbx_strand_id
1 'polypeptide(L)'
;MADLTEHNATCQKLLGEAFEVVHAFLDHFFPKYGMSHRQILHHQLGVALVTAQFGEETKTAAELHIIEDLMPGVELDQDWHNFRCQIPATWLEYGEPLFLDLALYDVLAQELLDIYGEDLVRTIETGKRE
;
A
#
# COMPACT_ATOMS: atom_id res chain seq x y z
N MET A 1 -3.88 7.75 12.71
CA MET A 1 -2.89 7.36 11.70
C MET A 1 -1.80 6.71 12.49
N ALA A 2 -1.50 5.46 12.18
CA ALA A 2 -0.40 4.79 12.85
C ALA A 2 0.89 5.47 12.38
N ASP A 3 1.79 5.80 13.30
CA ASP A 3 3.11 6.25 12.89
C ASP A 3 4.02 5.05 12.55
N LEU A 4 5.20 5.32 12.01
CA LEU A 4 6.17 4.28 11.64
C LEU A 4 6.47 3.32 12.82
N THR A 5 6.47 3.83 14.06
CA THR A 5 6.73 3.02 15.25
C THR A 5 5.58 2.07 15.52
N GLU A 6 4.34 2.54 15.37
CA GLU A 6 3.13 1.72 15.53
C GLU A 6 3.06 0.62 14.46
N HIS A 7 3.30 0.97 13.19
CA HIS A 7 3.36 -0.01 12.10
C HIS A 7 4.44 -1.08 12.30
N ASN A 8 5.66 -0.65 12.65
CA ASN A 8 6.76 -1.55 12.96
C ASN A 8 6.40 -2.50 14.10
N ALA A 9 5.73 -2.01 15.15
CA ALA A 9 5.34 -2.83 16.29
C ALA A 9 4.28 -3.87 15.92
N THR A 10 3.30 -3.50 15.09
CA THR A 10 2.28 -4.43 14.59
C THR A 10 2.91 -5.53 13.74
N CYS A 11 3.74 -5.16 12.76
CA CYS A 11 4.45 -6.13 11.92
C CYS A 11 5.36 -7.03 12.76
N GLN A 12 6.13 -6.48 13.71
CA GLN A 12 6.99 -7.26 14.60
C GLN A 12 6.20 -8.26 15.44
N LYS A 13 5.01 -7.88 15.90
CA LYS A 13 4.10 -8.74 16.69
C LYS A 13 3.48 -9.86 15.84
N LEU A 14 3.03 -9.55 14.62
CA LEU A 14 2.23 -10.46 13.79
C LEU A 14 3.08 -11.31 12.84
N LEU A 15 4.16 -10.75 12.30
CA LEU A 15 4.99 -11.35 11.26
C LEU A 15 6.39 -11.71 11.75
N GLY A 16 6.78 -11.23 12.93
CA GLY A 16 8.11 -11.49 13.51
C GLY A 16 9.21 -10.56 12.99
N GLU A 17 8.87 -9.60 12.14
CA GLU A 17 9.78 -8.59 11.58
C GLU A 17 9.04 -7.27 11.41
N ALA A 18 9.75 -6.15 11.57
CA ALA A 18 9.15 -4.81 11.53
C ALA A 18 8.81 -4.31 10.12
N PHE A 19 9.47 -4.81 9.07
CA PHE A 19 9.27 -4.38 7.68
C PHE A 19 9.35 -2.85 7.46
N GLU A 20 10.26 -2.16 8.16
CA GLU A 20 10.42 -0.70 8.10
C GLU A 20 10.57 -0.17 6.66
N VAL A 21 11.26 -0.92 5.80
CA VAL A 21 11.44 -0.58 4.37
C VAL A 21 10.11 -0.53 3.59
N VAL A 22 9.14 -1.35 3.98
CA VAL A 22 7.80 -1.39 3.37
C VAL A 22 7.01 -0.15 3.78
N HIS A 23 7.02 0.19 5.06
CA HIS A 23 6.32 1.37 5.58
C HIS A 23 6.89 2.65 4.99
N ALA A 24 8.22 2.79 4.96
CA ALA A 24 8.89 3.92 4.34
C ALA A 24 8.60 4.04 2.83
N PHE A 25 8.42 2.91 2.14
CA PHE A 25 8.04 2.90 0.73
C PHE A 25 6.61 3.41 0.52
N LEU A 26 5.65 2.87 1.26
CA LEU A 26 4.24 3.26 1.11
C LEU A 26 4.00 4.72 1.50
N ASP A 27 4.69 5.20 2.55
CA ASP A 27 4.59 6.59 3.01
C ASP A 27 5.55 7.56 2.31
N HIS A 28 6.27 7.14 1.27
CA HIS A 28 7.27 7.95 0.57
C HIS A 28 6.75 9.35 0.20
N PHE A 29 5.47 9.42 -0.16
CA PHE A 29 4.79 10.62 -0.62
C PHE A 29 4.13 11.46 0.50
N PHE A 30 4.13 10.98 1.74
CA PHE A 30 3.54 11.69 2.88
C PHE A 30 4.11 13.10 3.09
N PRO A 31 5.44 13.37 3.03
CA PRO A 31 5.97 14.71 3.22
C PRO A 31 5.46 15.74 2.21
N LYS A 32 5.07 15.29 1.01
CA LYS A 32 4.61 16.15 -0.08
C LYS A 32 3.09 16.36 -0.05
N TYR A 33 2.32 15.31 0.21
CA TYR A 33 0.86 15.33 0.05
C TYR A 33 0.08 15.16 1.37
N GLY A 34 0.76 15.00 2.50
CA GLY A 34 0.11 14.71 3.79
C GLY A 34 -0.80 13.49 3.66
N MET A 35 -2.00 13.53 4.24
CA MET A 35 -2.96 12.41 4.22
C MET A 35 -3.36 11.92 2.81
N SER A 36 -3.30 12.76 1.79
CA SER A 36 -3.68 12.40 0.42
C SER A 36 -2.69 11.44 -0.25
N HIS A 37 -1.48 11.24 0.31
CA HIS A 37 -0.50 10.30 -0.24
C HIS A 37 -1.03 8.86 -0.38
N ARG A 38 -2.00 8.48 0.46
CA ARG A 38 -2.62 7.15 0.47
C ARG A 38 -3.24 6.79 -0.88
N GLN A 39 -3.67 7.78 -1.65
CA GLN A 39 -4.22 7.58 -2.99
C GLN A 39 -3.17 7.09 -4.02
N ILE A 40 -1.87 7.14 -3.68
CA ILE A 40 -0.75 6.86 -4.59
C ILE A 40 -0.23 5.44 -4.42
N LEU A 41 -0.02 4.98 -3.19
CA LEU A 41 0.57 3.66 -2.90
C LEU A 41 -0.27 2.77 -1.98
N HIS A 42 -1.29 3.29 -1.28
CA HIS A 42 -2.09 2.50 -0.33
C HIS A 42 -3.22 1.74 -1.03
N HIS A 43 -2.85 1.05 -2.09
CA HIS A 43 -3.73 0.28 -2.96
C HIS A 43 -3.01 -0.94 -3.54
N GLN A 44 -3.73 -1.83 -4.21
CA GLN A 44 -3.17 -3.08 -4.73
C GLN A 44 -1.93 -2.91 -5.62
N LEU A 45 -1.85 -1.84 -6.43
CA LEU A 45 -0.66 -1.60 -7.24
C LEU A 45 0.55 -1.29 -6.36
N GLY A 46 0.38 -0.59 -5.24
CA GLY A 46 1.46 -0.32 -4.29
C GLY A 46 1.89 -1.58 -3.55
N VAL A 47 0.96 -2.45 -3.17
CA VAL A 47 1.28 -3.79 -2.63
C VAL A 47 2.10 -4.61 -3.64
N ALA A 48 1.69 -4.60 -4.91
CA ALA A 48 2.41 -5.30 -5.97
C ALA A 48 3.81 -4.70 -6.21
N LEU A 49 3.95 -3.37 -6.18
CA LEU A 49 5.23 -2.69 -6.30
C LEU A 49 6.16 -3.02 -5.13
N VAL A 50 5.66 -2.98 -3.88
CA VAL A 50 6.41 -3.43 -2.69
C VAL A 50 6.88 -4.87 -2.87
N THR A 51 5.98 -5.76 -3.27
CA THR A 51 6.27 -7.18 -3.45
C THR A 51 7.33 -7.41 -4.53
N ALA A 52 7.22 -6.72 -5.67
CA ALA A 52 8.19 -6.82 -6.75
C ALA A 52 9.57 -6.25 -6.36
N GLN A 53 9.58 -5.20 -5.53
CA GLN A 53 10.81 -4.52 -5.12
C GLN A 53 11.54 -5.24 -3.98
N PHE A 54 10.81 -5.83 -3.03
CA PHE A 54 11.36 -6.31 -1.77
C PHE A 54 11.11 -7.80 -1.48
N GLY A 55 10.33 -8.50 -2.31
CA GLY A 55 10.05 -9.94 -2.16
C GLY A 55 8.62 -10.26 -1.73
N GLU A 56 8.17 -11.49 -2.00
CA GLU A 56 6.79 -11.95 -1.71
C GLU A 56 6.44 -11.88 -0.22
N GLU A 57 7.42 -12.03 0.67
CA GLU A 57 7.27 -11.92 2.12
C GLU A 57 6.75 -10.54 2.57
N THR A 58 7.02 -9.49 1.79
CA THR A 58 6.65 -8.10 2.13
C THR A 58 5.20 -7.76 1.83
N LYS A 59 4.52 -8.58 1.04
CA LYS A 59 3.12 -8.39 0.64
C LYS A 59 2.20 -8.24 1.85
N THR A 60 2.35 -9.12 2.83
CA THR A 60 1.52 -9.11 4.04
C THR A 60 1.76 -7.87 4.89
N ALA A 61 3.01 -7.41 5.00
CA ALA A 61 3.34 -6.18 5.71
C ALA A 61 2.71 -4.94 5.02
N ALA A 62 2.70 -4.92 3.69
CA ALA A 62 2.05 -3.85 2.93
C ALA A 62 0.53 -3.85 3.15
N GLU A 63 -0.12 -5.02 3.12
CA GLU A 63 -1.55 -5.14 3.40
C GLU A 63 -1.88 -4.64 4.83
N LEU A 64 -1.11 -5.06 5.84
CA LEU A 64 -1.30 -4.63 7.23
C LEU A 64 -1.17 -3.12 7.40
N HIS A 65 -0.11 -2.52 6.85
CA HIS A 65 0.11 -1.07 6.90
C HIS A 65 -1.10 -0.31 6.37
N ILE A 66 -1.57 -0.70 5.17
CA ILE A 66 -2.71 -0.06 4.51
C ILE A 66 -3.98 -0.18 5.36
N ILE A 67 -4.23 -1.34 5.98
CA ILE A 67 -5.38 -1.58 6.86
C ILE A 67 -5.34 -0.67 8.08
N GLU A 68 -4.22 -0.64 8.80
CA GLU A 68 -4.06 0.20 10.00
C GLU A 68 -4.33 1.67 9.70
N ASP A 69 -3.91 2.11 8.53
CA ASP A 69 -3.97 3.51 8.18
C ASP A 69 -5.37 3.97 7.77
N LEU A 70 -6.16 3.07 7.22
CA LEU A 70 -7.49 3.34 6.68
C LEU A 70 -8.64 2.89 7.59
N MET A 71 -8.36 1.98 8.52
CA MET A 71 -9.32 1.52 9.53
C MET A 71 -8.80 1.80 10.95
N PRO A 72 -8.60 3.07 11.34
CA PRO A 72 -8.09 3.41 12.65
C PRO A 72 -9.03 2.91 13.76
N GLY A 73 -8.48 2.22 14.75
CA GLY A 73 -9.22 1.67 15.89
C GLY A 73 -9.61 0.19 15.74
N VAL A 74 -9.28 -0.45 14.61
CA VAL A 74 -9.28 -1.92 14.52
C VAL A 74 -8.03 -2.45 15.20
N GLU A 75 -8.22 -3.31 16.20
CA GLU A 75 -7.10 -4.02 16.83
C GLU A 75 -6.71 -5.20 15.95
N LEU A 76 -5.52 -5.12 15.34
CA LEU A 76 -4.97 -6.22 14.54
C LEU A 76 -4.30 -7.24 15.48
N ASP A 77 -4.85 -8.44 15.50
CA ASP A 77 -4.34 -9.59 16.23
C ASP A 77 -4.04 -10.76 15.28
N GLN A 78 -3.79 -11.96 15.80
CA GLN A 78 -3.44 -13.12 14.97
C GLN A 78 -4.57 -13.54 14.01
N ASP A 79 -5.82 -13.13 14.28
CA ASP A 79 -6.99 -13.37 13.46
C ASP A 79 -7.25 -12.23 12.45
N TRP A 80 -6.29 -11.32 12.24
CA TRP A 80 -6.39 -10.22 11.27
C TRP A 80 -6.73 -10.69 9.84
N HIS A 81 -6.41 -11.94 9.50
CA HIS A 81 -6.81 -12.58 8.23
C HIS A 81 -8.33 -12.64 8.04
N ASN A 82 -9.13 -12.66 9.12
CA ASN A 82 -10.59 -12.59 9.05
C ASN A 82 -11.08 -11.16 8.73
N PHE A 83 -10.30 -10.13 9.06
CA PHE A 83 -10.57 -8.76 8.63
C PHE A 83 -10.23 -8.55 7.15
N ARG A 84 -9.28 -9.32 6.59
CA ARG A 84 -9.03 -9.36 5.14
C ARG A 84 -10.29 -9.68 4.33
N CYS A 85 -11.24 -10.42 4.91
CA CYS A 85 -12.56 -10.74 4.33
C CYS A 85 -13.64 -9.68 4.58
N GLN A 86 -13.40 -8.71 5.48
CA GLN A 86 -14.28 -7.55 5.74
C GLN A 86 -13.82 -6.29 5.02
N ILE A 87 -12.57 -6.27 4.56
CA ILE A 87 -12.12 -5.35 3.52
C ILE A 87 -12.97 -5.67 2.27
N PRO A 88 -13.59 -4.67 1.61
CA PRO A 88 -14.49 -4.90 0.49
C PRO A 88 -13.90 -5.89 -0.52
N ALA A 89 -14.65 -6.96 -0.81
CA ALA A 89 -14.19 -8.12 -1.58
C ALA A 89 -13.64 -7.79 -2.96
N THR A 90 -13.91 -6.58 -3.48
CA THR A 90 -13.47 -6.19 -4.80
C THR A 90 -12.07 -5.60 -4.82
N TRP A 91 -11.50 -5.10 -3.71
CA TRP A 91 -10.27 -4.27 -3.72
C TRP A 91 -10.27 -3.10 -4.76
N LEU A 92 -11.34 -2.94 -5.54
CA LEU A 92 -11.60 -1.96 -6.60
C LEU A 92 -12.05 -0.63 -5.99
N GLU A 93 -12.72 -0.67 -4.83
CA GLU A 93 -12.95 0.52 -4.01
C GLU A 93 -11.64 1.07 -3.41
N TYR A 94 -10.60 0.24 -3.40
CA TYR A 94 -9.24 0.56 -2.99
C TYR A 94 -8.34 0.98 -4.16
N GLY A 95 -8.86 1.20 -5.36
CA GLY A 95 -8.02 1.34 -6.56
C GLY A 95 -8.56 2.24 -7.66
N GLU A 96 -9.78 2.77 -7.55
CA GLU A 96 -10.02 4.01 -8.27
C GLU A 96 -9.25 5.11 -7.52
N PRO A 97 -8.46 5.94 -8.20
CA PRO A 97 -7.97 7.19 -7.64
C PRO A 97 -9.19 8.09 -7.35
N LEU A 98 -9.98 7.72 -6.35
CA LEU A 98 -11.10 8.49 -5.83
C LEU A 98 -10.48 9.82 -5.44
N PHE A 99 -10.71 10.84 -6.26
CA PHE A 99 -10.33 12.23 -6.08
C PHE A 99 -8.96 12.72 -6.57
N LEU A 100 -8.30 12.04 -7.51
CA LEU A 100 -7.31 12.75 -8.32
C LEU A 100 -8.02 13.40 -9.52
N ASP A 101 -7.91 14.73 -9.64
CA ASP A 101 -8.08 15.40 -10.93
C ASP A 101 -7.28 14.58 -11.96
N LEU A 102 -7.84 14.32 -13.14
CA LEU A 102 -7.16 13.57 -14.22
C LEU A 102 -5.75 14.13 -14.47
N ALA A 103 -5.57 15.44 -14.32
CA ALA A 103 -4.26 16.07 -14.43
C ALA A 103 -3.26 15.67 -13.32
N LEU A 104 -3.75 15.40 -12.10
CA LEU A 104 -2.93 14.94 -10.98
C LEU A 104 -2.63 13.43 -11.10
N TYR A 105 -3.53 12.66 -11.71
CA TYR A 105 -3.30 11.25 -12.01
C TYR A 105 -2.16 11.08 -13.03
N ASP A 106 -2.15 11.86 -14.11
CA ASP A 106 -1.05 11.79 -15.10
C ASP A 106 0.31 12.17 -14.48
N VAL A 107 0.33 13.14 -13.57
CA VAL A 107 1.56 13.53 -12.85
C VAL A 107 2.02 12.42 -11.90
N LEU A 108 1.10 11.79 -11.17
CA LEU A 108 1.43 10.71 -10.23
C LEU A 108 1.81 9.43 -10.97
N ALA A 109 1.14 9.12 -12.09
CA ALA A 109 1.54 8.04 -12.98
C ALA A 109 2.95 8.29 -13.52
N GLN A 110 3.28 9.51 -13.95
CA GLN A 110 4.64 9.85 -14.37
C GLN A 110 5.64 9.75 -13.21
N GLU A 111 5.32 10.21 -12.00
CA GLU A 111 6.20 10.05 -10.82
C GLU A 111 6.44 8.56 -10.50
N LEU A 112 5.41 7.71 -10.59
CA LEU A 112 5.56 6.27 -10.41
C LEU A 112 6.41 5.64 -11.51
N LEU A 113 6.24 6.04 -12.77
CA LEU A 113 7.05 5.59 -13.90
C LEU A 113 8.51 6.04 -13.77
N ASP A 114 8.74 7.27 -13.31
CA ASP A 114 10.07 7.85 -13.12
C ASP A 114 10.84 7.15 -11.97
N ILE A 115 10.13 6.74 -10.90
CA ILE A 115 10.73 6.09 -9.73
C ILE A 115 10.93 4.58 -9.97
N TYR A 116 9.91 3.90 -10.52
CA TYR A 116 9.87 2.43 -10.58
C TYR A 116 10.12 1.85 -11.97
N GLY A 117 10.16 2.69 -13.00
CA GLY A 117 10.39 2.29 -14.38
C GLY A 117 9.12 1.81 -15.09
N GLU A 118 9.01 2.17 -16.37
CA GLU A 118 7.83 1.88 -17.20
C GLU A 118 7.55 0.38 -17.36
N ASP A 119 8.60 -0.44 -17.47
CA ASP A 119 8.47 -1.88 -17.67
C ASP A 119 7.87 -2.59 -16.45
N LEU A 120 8.24 -2.19 -15.22
CA LEU A 120 7.76 -2.79 -13.99
C LEU A 120 6.27 -2.45 -13.77
N VAL A 121 5.90 -1.17 -13.91
CA VAL A 121 4.52 -0.71 -13.74
C VAL A 121 3.60 -1.39 -14.76
N ARG A 122 3.98 -1.43 -16.04
CA ARG A 122 3.19 -2.09 -17.09
C ARG A 122 3.05 -3.59 -16.90
N THR A 123 4.10 -4.27 -16.43
CA THR A 123 4.03 -5.72 -16.16
C THR A 123 2.99 -6.02 -15.08
N ILE A 124 2.94 -5.22 -14.02
CA ILE A 124 1.96 -5.39 -12.95
C ILE A 124 0.53 -5.07 -13.44
N GLU A 125 0.35 -4.02 -14.24
CA GLU A 125 -0.96 -3.65 -14.77
C GLU A 125 -1.52 -4.66 -15.77
N THR A 126 -0.67 -5.23 -16.62
CA THR A 126 -1.07 -6.23 -17.62
C THR A 126 -1.42 -7.57 -16.97
N GLY A 127 -0.68 -7.98 -15.93
CA GLY A 127 -0.97 -9.19 -15.15
C GLY A 127 -2.28 -9.16 -14.34
N LYS A 128 -2.92 -7.98 -14.18
CA LYS A 128 -4.26 -7.84 -13.56
C LYS A 128 -5.43 -8.00 -14.55
N ARG A 129 -5.18 -8.06 -15.86
CA ARG A 129 -6.22 -8.13 -16.91
C ARG A 129 -6.51 -9.56 -17.42
N GLU A 130 -5.88 -10.58 -16.86
CA GLU A 130 -6.09 -12.00 -17.21
C GLU A 130 -7.07 -12.71 -16.27
#